data_AF-A0A954K8U0-F1
#
_entry.id   AF-A0A954K8U0-F1
#
_cell.length_a   1.000
_cell.length_b   1.000
_cell.length_c   1.000
_cell.angle_alpha   90.00
_cell.angle_beta   90.00
_cell.angle_gamma   90.00
#
_symmetry.space_group_name_H-M   'P 1'
#
loop_
_entity.id
_entity.type
_entity.pdbx_description
1 polymer ?
#
loop_
_entity_poly.entity_id
_entity_poly.type
_entity_poly.pdbx_seq_one_letter_code
_entity_poly.pdbx_strand_id
1 'polypeptide(L)' 'QEEPENMGAWRFMYCRFKGNLFGRHPLKGVYRPASASPATGSGRSHQFEQEMLISESFREEE' A
#
# COMPACT_ATOMS: atom_id res chain seq x y z
N GLN A 1 -0.98 3.57 1.23
CA GLN A 1 0.24 4.24 1.73
C GLN A 1 1.21 4.37 0.57
N GLU A 2 2.09 5.37 0.62
CA GLU A 2 3.08 5.57 -0.44
C GLU A 2 4.28 4.63 -0.28
N GLU A 3 4.57 4.20 0.94
CA GLU A 3 5.69 3.32 1.23
C GLU A 3 5.48 1.90 0.64
N PRO A 4 6.57 1.17 0.36
CA PRO A 4 6.52 -0.25 0.03
C PRO A 4 5.71 -1.07 1.05
N GLU A 5 5.09 -2.18 0.62
CA GLU A 5 4.31 -3.10 1.48
C GLU A 5 5.03 -3.46 2.77
N ASN A 6 6.34 -3.73 2.67
CA ASN A 6 7.20 -4.14 3.78
C ASN A 6 7.70 -2.99 4.66
N MET A 7 7.24 -1.77 4.40
CA MET A 7 7.58 -0.55 5.10
C MET A 7 6.32 0.20 5.54
N GLY A 8 6.49 1.36 6.18
CA GLY A 8 5.38 2.18 6.64
C GLY A 8 4.52 1.50 7.70
N ALA A 9 3.24 1.84 7.73
CA ALA A 9 2.31 1.39 8.76
C ALA A 9 1.63 0.05 8.42
N TRP A 10 1.63 -0.37 7.15
CA TRP A 10 0.82 -1.48 6.67
C TRP A 10 0.94 -2.75 7.50
N ARG A 11 2.14 -3.29 7.67
CA ARG A 11 2.35 -4.54 8.43
C ARG A 11 1.94 -4.42 9.89
N PHE A 12 2.23 -3.28 10.52
CA PHE A 12 1.79 -3.03 11.90
C PHE A 12 0.26 -3.08 12.00
N MET A 13 -0.44 -2.36 11.12
CA MET A 13 -1.90 -2.33 11.09
C MET A 13 -2.48 -3.71 10.79
N TYR A 14 -1.96 -4.39 9.77
CA TYR A 14 -2.43 -5.71 9.37
C TYR A 14 -2.28 -6.75 10.48
N CYS A 15 -1.11 -6.80 11.14
CA CYS A 15 -0.89 -7.67 12.30
C CYS A 15 -1.79 -7.30 13.48
N ARG A 16 -1.93 -6.00 13.77
CA ARG A 16 -2.73 -5.49 14.91
C ARG A 16 -4.22 -5.81 14.77
N PHE A 17 -4.74 -5.79 13.55
CA PHE A 17 -6.13 -6.11 13.23
C PHE A 17 -6.33 -7.55 12.74
N LYS A 18 -5.27 -8.36 12.67
CA LYS A 18 -5.32 -9.75 12.16
C LYS A 18 -6.03 -9.83 10.81
N GLY A 19 -5.76 -8.86 9.94
CA GLY A 19 -6.37 -8.75 8.61
C GLY A 19 -7.85 -8.35 8.58
N ASN A 20 -8.51 -8.04 9.71
CA ASN A 20 -9.92 -7.64 9.75
C ASN A 20 -10.19 -6.46 10.70
N LEU A 21 -10.76 -5.39 10.18
CA LEU A 21 -11.27 -4.28 10.98
C LEU A 21 -12.59 -4.71 11.67
N PHE A 22 -12.68 -4.41 12.97
CA PHE A 22 -13.82 -4.74 13.83
C PHE A 22 -14.26 -6.22 13.77
N GLY A 23 -13.35 -7.12 13.39
CA GLY A 23 -13.62 -8.56 13.23
C GLY A 23 -14.60 -8.91 12.11
N ARG A 24 -14.92 -7.97 11.20
CA ARG A 24 -15.94 -8.16 10.15
C ARG A 24 -15.52 -7.70 8.77
N HIS A 25 -14.69 -6.67 8.69
CA HIS A 25 -14.33 -6.04 7.42
C HIS A 25 -12.89 -6.42 7.05
N PRO A 26 -12.65 -7.14 5.94
CA PRO A 26 -11.30 -7.43 5.48
C PRO A 26 -10.50 -6.14 5.33
N LEU A 27 -9.33 -6.09 5.98
CA LEU A 27 -8.42 -4.97 5.84
C LEU A 27 -7.61 -5.16 4.55
N LYS A 28 -7.91 -4.33 3.55
CA LYS A 28 -7.18 -4.26 2.28
C LYS A 28 -6.29 -3.02 2.27
N GLY A 29 -5.15 -3.12 1.60
CA GLY A 29 -4.15 -2.06 1.53
C GLY A 29 -3.74 -1.82 0.09
N VAL A 30 -3.56 -0.54 -0.24
CA VAL A 30 -2.94 -0.08 -1.49
C VAL A 30 -1.58 0.50 -1.12
N TYR A 31 -0.51 -0.02 -1.70
CA TYR A 31 0.90 0.28 -1.35
C TYR A 31 1.84 0.01 -2.53
N ARG A 32 3.05 0.58 -2.49
CA ARG A 32 4.08 0.21 -3.48
C ARG A 32 4.50 -1.26 -3.26
N PRO A 33 4.94 -1.98 -4.31
CA PRO A 33 5.49 -3.32 -4.14
C PRO A 33 6.62 -3.35 -3.11
N ALA A 34 6.75 -4.47 -2.39
CA ALA A 34 7.81 -4.63 -1.41
C ALA A 34 9.20 -4.41 -2.05
N SER A 35 10.05 -3.66 -1.35
CA SER A 35 11.38 -3.27 -1.84
C SER A 35 12.40 -3.26 -0.71
N ALA A 36 13.67 -3.40 -1.06
CA ALA A 36 14.78 -3.18 -0.14
C ALA A 36 15.04 -1.67 0.08
N SER A 37 14.77 -0.84 -0.93
CA SER A 37 14.92 0.62 -0.86
C SER A 37 13.58 1.31 -0.53
N PRO A 38 13.60 2.49 0.13
CA PRO A 38 12.36 3.24 0.42
C PRO A 38 11.62 3.74 -0.81
N ALA A 39 12.34 4.00 -1.91
CA ALA A 39 11.78 4.46 -3.17
C ALA A 39 12.70 4.06 -4.34
N THR A 40 12.17 4.14 -5.55
CA THR A 40 12.98 4.12 -6.78
C THR A 40 13.84 5.37 -6.89
N GLY A 41 15.07 5.23 -7.41
CA GLY A 41 15.98 6.36 -7.64
C GLY A 41 15.65 7.19 -8.89
N SER A 42 14.69 6.75 -9.71
CA SER A 42 14.25 7.44 -10.92
C SER A 42 13.02 8.29 -10.62
N GLY A 43 13.11 9.61 -10.84
CA GLY A 43 11.97 10.52 -10.62
C GLY A 43 10.76 10.18 -11.49
N ARG A 44 10.98 9.76 -12.75
CA ARG A 44 9.90 9.33 -13.65
C ARG A 44 9.20 8.07 -13.15
N SER A 45 9.98 7.09 -12.70
CA SER A 45 9.41 5.85 -12.14
C SER A 45 8.63 6.13 -10.87
N HIS A 46 9.12 7.04 -10.01
CA HIS A 46 8.45 7.42 -8.78
C HIS A 46 7.08 8.07 -9.04
N GLN A 47 7.00 8.97 -10.03
CA GLN A 47 5.74 9.59 -10.46
C GLN A 47 4.76 8.55 -11.02
N PHE A 48 5.23 7.63 -11.86
CA PHE A 48 4.42 6.55 -12.39
C PHE A 48 3.84 5.65 -11.28
N GLU A 49 4.66 5.27 -10.29
CA GLU A 49 4.20 4.51 -9.13
C GLU A 49 3.15 5.28 -8.32
N GLN A 50 3.30 6.60 -8.20
CA GLN A 50 2.34 7.45 -7.48
C GLN A 50 0.97 7.50 -8.19
N GLU A 51 0.96 7.64 -9.51
CA GLU A 51 -0.27 7.64 -10.30
C GLU A 51 -1.01 6.30 -10.19
N MET A 52 -0.26 5.19 -10.25
CA MET A 52 -0.81 3.84 -10.08
C MET A 52 -1.44 3.65 -8.69
N LEU A 53 -0.76 4.09 -7.63
CA LEU A 53 -1.29 4.05 -6.26
C LEU A 53 -2.60 4.81 -6.11
N ILE A 54 -2.67 6.03 -6.65
CA ILE A 54 -3.86 6.86 -6.56
C ILE A 54 -4.99 6.19 -7.33
N SER A 55 -4.74 5.75 -8.56
CA SER A 55 -5.73 5.06 -9.40
C SER A 55 -6.30 3.82 -8.70
N GLU A 56 -5.43 2.98 -8.12
CA GLU A 56 -5.86 1.79 -7.40
C GLU A 56 -6.66 2.11 -6.13
N SER A 57 -6.35 3.21 -5.44
CA SER A 57 -7.05 3.63 -4.21
C SER A 57 -8.50 4.04 -4.44
N PHE A 58 -8.85 4.47 -5.66
CA PHE A 58 -10.20 4.88 -6.03
C PHE A 58 -10.93 3.85 -6.91
N ARG A 59 -10.31 2.69 -7.19
CA ARG A 59 -10.97 1.64 -7.96
C ARG A 59 -12.04 0.98 -7.11
N GLU A 60 -13.29 0.97 -7.59
CA GLU A 60 -14.36 0.22 -6.95
C GLU A 60 -14.14 -1.29 -7.15
N GLU A 61 -14.38 -2.08 -6.11
CA GLU A 61 -14.40 -3.54 -6.21
C GLU A 61 -15.75 -3.97 -6.77
N GLU A 62 -15.76 -4.54 -7.98
CA GLU A 62 -16.93 -5.17 -8.61
C GLU A 62 -17.25 -6.53 -7.97
#